data_AF-A0A522CSB8-F1
#
_entry.id   AF-A0A522CSB8-F1
#
_cell.length_a   1.000
_cell.length_b   1.000
_cell.length_c   1.000
_cell.angle_alpha   90.00
_cell.angle_beta   90.00
_cell.angle_gamma   90.00
#
_symmetry.space_group_name_H-M   'P 1'
#
loop_
_entity.id
_entity.type
_entity.pdbx_description
1 polymer ?
#
loop_
_entity_poly.entity_id
_entity_poly.type
_entity_poly.pdbx_seq_one_letter_code
_entity_poly.pdbx_strand_id
1 'polypeptide(L)'
;MKLYSSEFTSVRITIEREERAVRPGGALKPKTGLDLDNSMQHRIELGWKDFLGARECIGRFFFTLATAGFGLVLLLGALSIGQIVSLSRSPFMAPEWMFIGGGLVVFFSTWVVQTVRAVIQHAKINLVTRERGNGNWKLLGMEEFAKTKSVLAAVRERELAEREKARIESEQRDRARFTGKP
;
A
#
# COMPACT_ATOMS: atom_id res chain seq x y z
N MET A 1 13.58 -25.93 0.72
CA MET A 1 13.58 -25.12 1.96
C MET A 1 12.63 -23.95 1.76
N LYS A 2 11.56 -23.85 2.56
CA LYS A 2 10.57 -22.77 2.47
C LYS A 2 11.10 -21.55 3.24
N LEU A 3 11.04 -20.37 2.64
CA LEU A 3 11.54 -19.13 3.27
C LEU A 3 10.42 -18.29 3.87
N TYR A 4 9.28 -18.26 3.18
CA TYR A 4 8.18 -17.36 3.54
C TYR A 4 6.86 -18.00 3.14
N SER A 5 5.89 -17.96 4.04
CA SER A 5 4.50 -18.35 3.79
C SER A 5 3.58 -17.26 4.33
N SER A 6 2.61 -16.84 3.54
CA SER A 6 1.65 -15.81 3.94
C SER A 6 0.30 -16.08 3.28
N GLU A 7 -0.76 -15.82 4.03
CA GLU A 7 -2.13 -15.85 3.55
C GLU A 7 -2.63 -14.41 3.38
N PHE A 8 -3.35 -14.15 2.28
CA PHE A 8 -3.88 -12.83 1.96
C PHE A 8 -5.17 -12.95 1.16
N THR A 9 -5.98 -11.89 1.15
CA THR A 9 -7.26 -11.86 0.46
C THR A 9 -7.17 -10.88 -0.71
N SER A 10 -7.59 -11.32 -1.91
CA SER A 10 -7.74 -10.44 -3.07
C SER A 10 -9.18 -9.94 -3.17
N VAL A 11 -9.36 -8.63 -3.30
CA VAL A 11 -10.68 -7.98 -3.45
C VAL A 11 -10.66 -7.14 -4.71
N ARG A 12 -11.76 -7.18 -5.50
CA ARG A 12 -11.86 -6.36 -6.70
C ARG A 12 -12.14 -4.91 -6.32
N ILE A 13 -11.40 -3.99 -6.91
CA ILE A 13 -11.74 -2.57 -6.83
C ILE A 13 -12.75 -2.28 -7.94
N THR A 14 -13.96 -1.91 -7.57
CA THR A 14 -14.96 -1.39 -8.50
C THR A 14 -14.88 0.13 -8.50
N ILE A 15 -14.75 0.73 -9.69
CA ILE A 15 -14.79 2.18 -9.83
C ILE A 15 -16.19 2.49 -10.34
N GLU A 16 -17.08 2.89 -9.43
CA GLU A 16 -18.38 3.39 -9.85
C GLU A 16 -18.20 4.84 -10.31
N ARG A 17 -18.42 5.05 -11.60
CA ARG A 17 -18.42 6.39 -12.19
C ARG A 17 -19.75 7.03 -11.82
N GLU A 18 -19.72 7.93 -10.84
CA GLU A 18 -20.92 8.67 -10.45
C GLU A 18 -21.28 9.64 -11.60
N GLU A 19 -22.38 9.38 -12.32
CA GLU A 19 -22.80 10.22 -13.45
C GLU A 19 -23.46 11.55 -13.03
N ARG A 20 -23.74 11.76 -11.73
CA ARG A 20 -24.36 13.00 -11.26
C ARG A 20 -23.30 13.99 -10.80
N ALA A 21 -23.02 14.98 -11.66
CA ALA A 21 -22.35 16.21 -11.27
C ALA A 21 -23.16 16.89 -10.16
N VAL A 22 -22.68 16.84 -8.91
CA VAL A 22 -23.38 17.47 -7.78
C VAL A 22 -23.28 19.00 -7.83
N ARG A 23 -22.37 19.61 -8.62
CA ARG A 23 -22.30 21.08 -8.85
C ARG A 23 -21.64 21.42 -10.20
N PRO A 24 -22.00 22.53 -10.87
CA PRO A 24 -21.24 23.02 -12.00
C PRO A 24 -19.85 23.43 -11.51
N GLY A 25 -18.80 22.70 -11.93
CA GLY A 25 -17.40 22.94 -11.53
C GLY A 25 -16.81 21.97 -10.49
N GLY A 26 -17.58 20.98 -10.00
CA GLY A 26 -17.04 19.95 -9.11
C GLY A 26 -16.37 18.81 -9.89
N ALA A 27 -15.10 18.54 -9.65
CA ALA A 27 -14.44 17.34 -10.16
C ALA A 27 -15.23 16.09 -9.74
N LEU A 28 -15.61 15.26 -10.73
CA LEU A 28 -16.21 13.94 -10.50
C LEU A 28 -15.22 13.13 -9.65
N LYS A 29 -15.48 12.98 -8.35
CA LYS A 29 -14.70 12.06 -7.52
C LYS A 29 -15.26 10.66 -7.79
N PRO A 30 -14.52 9.77 -8.48
CA PRO A 30 -14.99 8.40 -8.63
C PRO A 30 -15.18 7.78 -7.25
N LYS A 31 -16.35 7.21 -6.99
CA LYS A 31 -16.58 6.45 -5.76
C LYS A 31 -15.90 5.10 -5.94
N THR A 32 -14.72 4.95 -5.35
CA THR A 32 -14.00 3.68 -5.35
C THR A 32 -14.70 2.73 -4.38
N GLY A 33 -15.42 1.75 -4.93
CA GLY A 33 -16.04 0.65 -4.18
C GLY A 33 -15.06 -0.51 -4.02
N LEU A 34 -15.13 -1.18 -2.86
CA LEU A 34 -14.55 -2.52 -2.71
C LEU A 34 -15.68 -3.53 -2.81
N ASP A 35 -15.59 -4.41 -3.81
CA ASP A 35 -16.51 -5.53 -3.96
C ASP A 35 -16.04 -6.69 -3.07
N LEU A 36 -16.50 -6.67 -1.81
CA LEU A 36 -16.17 -7.70 -0.80
C LEU A 36 -16.80 -9.06 -1.13
N ASP A 37 -17.89 -9.08 -1.92
CA ASP A 37 -18.62 -10.30 -2.26
C ASP A 37 -17.81 -11.17 -3.23
N ASN A 38 -16.94 -10.55 -4.03
CA ASN A 38 -15.96 -11.23 -4.89
C ASN A 38 -14.56 -11.34 -4.27
N SER A 39 -14.46 -11.69 -2.99
CA SER A 39 -13.17 -11.91 -2.32
C SER A 39 -12.69 -13.38 -2.43
N MET A 40 -11.39 -13.61 -2.64
CA MET A 40 -10.74 -14.94 -2.48
C MET A 40 -9.60 -14.82 -1.51
N GLN A 41 -9.41 -15.88 -0.74
CA GLN A 41 -8.20 -16.11 0.02
C GLN A 41 -7.17 -16.84 -0.84
N HIS A 42 -5.93 -16.41 -0.71
CA HIS A 42 -4.78 -16.91 -1.43
C HIS A 42 -3.69 -17.26 -0.43
N ARG A 43 -2.97 -18.35 -0.70
CA ARG A 43 -1.79 -18.73 0.06
C ARG A 43 -0.57 -18.69 -0.85
N ILE A 44 0.44 -17.93 -0.45
CA ILE A 44 1.71 -17.87 -1.17
C ILE A 44 2.80 -18.58 -0.38
N GLU A 45 3.57 -19.41 -1.07
CA GLU A 45 4.77 -20.05 -0.55
C GLU A 45 5.93 -19.67 -1.46
N LEU A 46 6.93 -18.98 -0.91
CA LEU A 46 8.09 -18.49 -1.66
C LEU A 46 9.36 -19.25 -1.25
N GLY A 47 10.11 -19.70 -2.24
CA GLY A 47 11.43 -20.29 -2.07
C GLY A 47 12.57 -19.34 -2.44
N TRP A 48 13.81 -19.72 -2.13
CA TRP A 48 15.01 -18.93 -2.45
C TRP A 48 15.16 -18.66 -3.96
N LYS A 49 14.75 -19.62 -4.78
CA LYS A 49 14.82 -19.50 -6.25
C LYS A 49 13.92 -18.39 -6.78
N ASP A 50 12.76 -18.20 -6.16
CA ASP A 50 11.81 -17.15 -6.55
C ASP A 50 12.33 -15.76 -6.15
N PHE A 51 13.07 -15.66 -5.05
CA PHE A 51 13.72 -14.42 -4.63
C PHE A 51 14.90 -14.02 -5.53
N LEU A 52 15.76 -14.97 -5.90
CA LEU A 52 16.95 -14.71 -6.71
C LEU A 52 16.64 -14.56 -8.21
N GLY A 53 15.58 -15.23 -8.69
CA GLY A 53 15.14 -15.14 -10.09
C GLY A 53 14.28 -13.91 -10.39
N ALA A 54 13.90 -13.13 -9.38
CA ALA A 54 13.07 -11.95 -9.53
C ALA A 54 13.84 -10.82 -10.24
N ARG A 55 13.32 -10.36 -11.38
CA ARG A 55 13.91 -9.26 -12.17
C ARG A 55 13.95 -7.94 -11.38
N GLU A 56 13.06 -7.81 -10.41
CA GLU A 56 12.92 -6.69 -9.49
C GLU A 56 14.14 -6.52 -8.59
N CYS A 57 14.93 -7.58 -8.38
CA CYS A 57 16.17 -7.56 -7.60
C CYS A 57 17.21 -6.61 -8.21
N ILE A 58 17.37 -6.65 -9.54
CA ILE A 58 18.35 -5.84 -10.28
C ILE A 58 17.93 -4.36 -10.28
N GLY A 59 16.67 -4.07 -10.62
CA GLY A 59 16.17 -2.69 -10.65
C GLY A 59 16.26 -2.00 -9.29
N ARG A 60 15.92 -2.73 -8.21
CA ARG A 60 16.00 -2.19 -6.86
C ARG A 60 17.42 -2.08 -6.33
N PHE A 61 18.34 -2.94 -6.77
CA PHE A 61 19.77 -2.78 -6.47
C PHE A 61 20.29 -1.40 -6.88
N PHE A 62 20.06 -1.00 -8.13
CA PHE A 62 20.50 0.30 -8.62
C PHE A 62 19.78 1.47 -7.96
N PHE A 63 18.48 1.34 -7.69
CA PHE A 63 17.72 2.37 -6.99
C PHE A 63 18.21 2.58 -5.54
N THR A 64 18.41 1.49 -4.80
CA THR A 64 18.98 1.56 -3.45
C THR A 64 20.41 2.08 -3.50
N LEU A 65 21.20 1.75 -4.53
CA LEU A 65 22.58 2.21 -4.67
C LEU A 65 22.63 3.72 -4.90
N ALA A 66 21.77 4.23 -5.78
CA ALA A 66 21.62 5.66 -6.02
C ALA A 66 21.18 6.40 -4.75
N THR A 67 20.21 5.84 -4.01
CA THR A 67 19.69 6.45 -2.77
C THR A 67 20.73 6.45 -1.65
N ALA A 68 21.38 5.31 -1.42
CA ALA A 68 22.42 5.17 -0.40
C ALA A 68 23.66 6.00 -0.75
N GLY A 69 24.08 5.99 -2.02
CA GLY A 69 25.18 6.82 -2.51
C GLY A 69 24.90 8.31 -2.34
N PHE A 70 23.71 8.77 -2.73
CA PHE A 70 23.30 10.16 -2.53
C PHE A 70 23.25 10.54 -1.05
N GLY A 71 22.68 9.68 -0.19
CA GLY A 71 22.65 9.90 1.25
C GLY A 71 24.05 9.99 1.87
N LEU A 72 24.99 9.16 1.39
CA LEU A 72 26.36 9.12 1.87
C LEU A 72 27.16 10.36 1.41
N VAL A 73 26.92 10.85 0.20
CA VAL A 73 27.45 12.13 -0.29
C VAL A 73 26.92 13.31 0.52
N LEU A 74 25.61 13.34 0.81
CA LEU A 74 25.03 14.39 1.65
C LEU A 74 25.61 14.39 3.07
N LEU A 75 25.79 13.20 3.64
CA LEU A 75 26.35 13.05 4.98
C LEU A 75 27.82 13.48 5.04
N LEU A 76 28.63 13.10 4.03
CA LEU A 76 30.00 13.61 3.87
C LEU A 76 30.03 15.14 3.71
N GLY A 77 29.13 15.68 2.88
CA GLY A 77 28.96 17.13 2.70
C GLY A 77 28.66 17.84 4.02
N ALA A 78 27.69 17.34 4.79
CA ALA A 78 27.34 17.90 6.10
C ALA A 78 28.50 17.82 7.10
N LEU A 79 29.24 16.71 7.14
CA LEU A 79 30.41 16.54 7.99
C LEU A 79 31.56 17.48 7.59
N SER A 80 31.74 17.73 6.28
CA SER A 80 32.77 18.63 5.77
C SER A 80 32.50 20.10 6.11
N ILE A 81 31.23 20.53 6.07
CA ILE A 81 30.81 21.89 6.47
C ILE A 81 30.99 22.10 7.98
N GLY A 82 30.83 21.05 8.79
CA GLY A 82 31.00 21.11 10.24
C GLY A 82 32.45 21.12 10.75
N GLN A 83 33.47 20.99 9.89
CA GLN A 83 34.90 20.86 10.25
C GLN A 83 35.29 19.77 11.28
N ILE A 84 34.40 18.84 11.63
CA ILE A 84 34.60 17.91 12.77
C ILE A 84 35.46 16.68 12.43
N VAL A 85 35.68 16.32 11.15
CA VAL A 85 36.34 15.03 10.84
C VAL A 85 37.49 15.19 9.84
N SER A 86 38.73 15.27 10.36
CA SER A 86 39.92 14.97 9.58
C SER A 86 40.08 13.45 9.51
N LEU A 87 39.54 12.84 8.45
CA LEU A 87 39.55 11.39 8.22
C LEU A 87 40.97 10.81 7.97
N SER A 88 42.00 11.66 7.85
CA SER A 88 43.30 11.33 7.25
C SER A 88 44.43 10.96 8.22
N ARG A 89 44.19 10.81 9.53
CA ARG A 89 45.29 10.81 10.53
C ARG A 89 45.56 9.52 11.34
N SER A 90 44.95 8.37 11.02
CA SER A 90 45.17 7.12 11.77
C SER A 90 45.53 5.95 10.84
N PRO A 91 46.73 5.36 10.95
CA PRO A 91 47.16 4.21 10.14
C PRO A 91 46.67 2.85 10.65
N PHE A 92 46.05 2.76 11.84
CA PHE A 92 45.67 1.46 12.45
C PHE A 92 44.18 1.14 12.39
N MET A 93 43.30 2.14 12.21
CA MET A 93 41.91 1.98 11.82
C MET A 93 41.49 3.30 11.15
N ALA A 94 41.49 3.35 9.83
CA ALA A 94 41.09 4.56 9.14
C ALA A 94 39.58 4.74 9.33
N PRO A 95 39.10 5.86 9.89
CA PRO A 95 37.67 6.13 10.03
C PRO A 95 36.94 6.13 8.67
N GLU A 96 37.67 6.27 7.56
CA GLU A 96 37.20 6.04 6.20
C GLU A 96 36.69 4.61 5.96
N TRP A 97 37.38 3.58 6.45
CA TRP A 97 36.95 2.18 6.29
C TRP A 97 35.72 1.86 7.14
N MET A 98 35.61 2.44 8.33
CA MET A 98 34.39 2.31 9.16
C MET A 98 33.21 3.02 8.51
N PHE A 99 33.45 4.16 7.87
CA PHE A 99 32.44 4.91 7.14
C PHE A 99 31.94 4.17 5.90
N ILE A 100 32.86 3.66 5.08
CA ILE A 100 32.56 2.84 3.91
C ILE A 100 31.87 1.53 4.33
N GLY A 101 32.39 0.86 5.37
CA GLY A 101 31.80 -0.36 5.90
C GLY A 101 30.38 -0.14 6.43
N GLY A 102 30.15 0.92 7.21
CA GLY A 102 28.83 1.30 7.69
C GLY A 102 27.88 1.64 6.53
N GLY A 103 28.35 2.38 5.53
CA GLY A 103 27.60 2.68 4.31
C GLY A 103 27.20 1.42 3.54
N LEU A 104 28.10 0.45 3.41
CA LEU A 104 27.82 -0.85 2.80
C LEU A 104 26.76 -1.62 3.58
N VAL A 105 26.87 -1.68 4.91
CA VAL A 105 25.87 -2.35 5.76
C VAL A 105 24.48 -1.74 5.58
N VAL A 106 24.38 -0.40 5.61
CA VAL A 106 23.12 0.33 5.41
C VAL A 106 22.57 0.10 4.00
N PHE A 107 23.44 0.12 2.99
CA PHE A 107 23.06 -0.18 1.61
C PHE A 107 22.47 -1.59 1.49
N PHE A 108 23.20 -2.61 1.94
CA PHE A 108 22.75 -4.00 1.84
C PHE A 108 21.48 -4.25 2.66
N SER A 109 21.38 -3.71 3.88
CA SER A 109 20.17 -3.88 4.71
C SER A 109 18.95 -3.26 4.03
N THR A 110 19.11 -2.03 3.50
CA THR A 110 18.03 -1.33 2.81
C THR A 110 17.63 -2.07 1.54
N TRP A 111 18.61 -2.54 0.78
CA TRP A 111 18.39 -3.26 -0.46
C TRP A 111 17.64 -4.57 -0.23
N VAL A 112 18.05 -5.36 0.77
CA VAL A 112 17.37 -6.62 1.13
C VAL A 112 15.93 -6.34 1.55
N VAL A 113 15.68 -5.37 2.44
CA VAL A 113 14.32 -5.05 2.90
C VAL A 113 13.43 -4.58 1.75
N GLN A 114 13.93 -3.69 0.89
CA GLN A 114 13.18 -3.20 -0.25
C GLN A 114 12.94 -4.29 -1.30
N THR A 115 13.92 -5.15 -1.55
CA THR A 115 13.81 -6.25 -2.52
C THR A 115 12.82 -7.29 -2.04
N VAL A 116 12.91 -7.73 -0.77
CA VAL A 116 12.02 -8.74 -0.21
C VAL A 116 10.56 -8.29 -0.30
N ARG A 117 10.28 -7.04 0.07
CA ARG A 117 8.93 -6.46 -0.05
C ARG A 117 8.42 -6.47 -1.49
N ALA A 118 9.27 -6.12 -2.45
CA ALA A 118 8.92 -6.09 -3.87
C ALA A 118 8.56 -7.47 -4.41
N VAL A 119 9.43 -8.44 -4.15
CA VAL A 119 9.28 -9.82 -4.63
C VAL A 119 7.98 -10.40 -4.09
N ILE A 120 7.70 -10.21 -2.80
CA ILE A 120 6.45 -10.67 -2.20
C ILE A 120 5.24 -10.01 -2.87
N GLN A 121 5.27 -8.69 -3.09
CA GLN A 121 4.17 -7.99 -3.77
C GLN A 121 3.97 -8.47 -5.20
N HIS A 122 5.03 -8.59 -5.99
CA HIS A 122 4.96 -9.10 -7.36
C HIS A 122 4.45 -10.53 -7.41
N ALA A 123 4.91 -11.38 -6.51
CA ALA A 123 4.48 -12.76 -6.45
C ALA A 123 2.98 -12.87 -6.07
N LYS A 124 2.50 -12.03 -5.14
CA LYS A 124 1.06 -11.94 -4.82
C LYS A 124 0.24 -11.48 -6.03
N ILE A 125 0.68 -10.44 -6.74
CA ILE A 125 -0.01 -9.93 -7.95
C ILE A 125 -0.02 -10.98 -9.06
N ASN A 126 1.10 -11.67 -9.29
CA ASN A 126 1.21 -12.70 -10.31
C ASN A 126 0.30 -13.89 -9.99
N LEU A 127 0.21 -14.30 -8.72
CA LEU A 127 -0.68 -15.37 -8.28
C LEU A 127 -2.15 -15.00 -8.52
N VAL A 128 -2.56 -13.79 -8.12
CA VAL A 128 -3.92 -13.31 -8.35
C VAL A 128 -4.22 -13.17 -9.84
N THR A 129 -3.29 -12.63 -10.63
CA THR A 129 -3.47 -12.50 -12.08
C THR A 129 -3.60 -13.86 -12.76
N ARG A 130 -2.87 -14.88 -12.27
CA ARG A 130 -2.93 -16.25 -12.80
C ARG A 130 -4.25 -16.94 -12.46
N GLU A 131 -4.76 -16.76 -11.25
CA GLU A 131 -5.98 -17.43 -10.80
C GLU A 131 -7.26 -16.71 -11.22
N ARG A 132 -7.25 -15.37 -11.22
CA ARG A 132 -8.43 -14.53 -11.44
C ARG A 132 -8.40 -13.72 -12.73
N GLY A 133 -7.29 -13.75 -13.46
CA GLY A 133 -7.09 -12.95 -14.66
C GLY A 133 -6.66 -11.50 -14.36
N ASN A 134 -6.38 -10.77 -15.44
CA ASN A 134 -5.93 -9.38 -15.36
C ASN A 134 -7.07 -8.47 -14.87
N GLY A 135 -6.82 -7.70 -13.81
CA GLY A 135 -7.83 -6.85 -13.18
C GLY A 135 -7.26 -5.95 -12.10
N ASN A 136 -8.05 -4.95 -11.69
CA ASN A 136 -7.67 -4.05 -10.59
C ASN A 136 -7.97 -4.72 -9.24
N TRP A 137 -6.99 -5.47 -8.75
CA TRP A 137 -7.09 -6.25 -7.52
C TRP A 137 -6.40 -5.54 -6.37
N LYS A 138 -7.11 -5.36 -5.27
CA LYS A 138 -6.51 -4.96 -3.99
C LYS A 138 -6.13 -6.20 -3.21
N LEU A 139 -4.88 -6.25 -2.77
CA LEU A 139 -4.35 -7.31 -1.92
C LEU A 139 -4.45 -6.82 -0.47
N LEU A 140 -5.20 -7.51 0.36
CA LEU A 140 -5.37 -7.19 1.78
C LEU A 140 -4.83 -8.33 2.64
N GLY A 141 -4.13 -8.00 3.72
CA GLY A 141 -3.85 -8.99 4.76
C GLY A 141 -5.13 -9.49 5.43
N MET A 142 -5.10 -10.65 6.07
CA MET A 142 -6.27 -11.19 6.78
C MET A 142 -6.85 -10.21 7.82
N GLU A 143 -5.98 -9.56 8.60
CA GLU A 143 -6.38 -8.57 9.60
C GLU A 143 -6.95 -7.29 8.96
N GLU A 144 -6.31 -6.80 7.89
CA GLU A 144 -6.78 -5.62 7.15
C GLU A 144 -8.13 -5.88 6.50
N PHE A 145 -8.33 -7.10 5.98
CA PHE A 145 -9.60 -7.53 5.40
C PHE A 145 -10.71 -7.56 6.45
N ALA A 146 -10.44 -8.10 7.63
CA ALA A 146 -11.39 -8.12 8.75
C ALA A 146 -11.80 -6.68 9.16
N LYS A 147 -10.82 -5.79 9.32
CA LYS A 147 -11.06 -4.36 9.62
C LYS A 147 -11.86 -3.67 8.52
N THR A 148 -11.54 -3.94 7.27
CA THR A 148 -12.26 -3.35 6.13
C THR A 148 -13.71 -3.82 6.09
N LYS A 149 -13.96 -5.11 6.37
CA LYS A 149 -15.30 -5.68 6.42
C LYS A 149 -16.14 -5.07 7.55
N SER A 150 -15.58 -4.88 8.74
CA SER A 150 -16.29 -4.27 9.87
C SER A 150 -16.64 -2.80 9.61
N VAL A 151 -15.70 -2.05 9.02
CA VAL A 151 -15.95 -0.65 8.64
C VAL A 151 -17.03 -0.55 7.58
N LEU A 152 -17.00 -1.40 6.54
CA LEU A 152 -18.00 -1.35 5.49
C LEU A 152 -19.40 -1.76 5.99
N ALA A 153 -19.48 -2.73 6.91
CA ALA A 153 -20.74 -3.09 7.56
C ALA A 153 -21.33 -1.89 8.33
N ALA A 154 -20.51 -1.22 9.15
CA ALA A 154 -20.95 -0.04 9.90
C ALA A 154 -21.39 1.13 8.98
N VAL A 155 -20.75 1.30 7.82
CA VAL A 155 -21.17 2.29 6.82
C VAL A 155 -22.51 1.91 6.19
N ARG A 156 -22.71 0.65 5.80
CA ARG A 156 -23.98 0.17 5.24
C ARG A 156 -25.14 0.32 6.24
N GLU A 157 -24.91 0.01 7.51
CA GLU A 157 -25.92 0.19 8.56
C GLU A 157 -26.34 1.66 8.72
N ARG A 158 -25.37 2.59 8.67
CA ARG A 158 -25.66 4.03 8.72
C ARG A 158 -26.45 4.50 7.49
N GLU A 159 -26.08 4.05 6.30
CA GLU A 159 -26.81 4.39 5.07
C GLU A 159 -28.25 3.85 5.10
N LEU A 160 -28.48 2.66 5.63
CA LEU A 160 -29.83 2.10 5.78
C LEU A 160 -30.66 2.89 6.80
N ALA A 161 -30.08 3.25 7.95
CA ALA A 161 -30.75 4.05 8.96
C ALA A 161 -31.10 5.46 8.45
N GLU A 162 -30.25 6.07 7.63
CA GLU A 162 -30.55 7.35 6.98
C GLU A 162 -31.67 7.24 5.95
N ARG A 163 -31.69 6.16 5.15
CA ARG A 163 -32.77 5.90 4.19
C ARG A 163 -34.11 5.67 4.88
N GLU A 164 -34.14 4.93 5.98
CA GLU A 164 -35.36 4.74 6.77
C GLU A 164 -35.85 6.05 7.38
N LYS A 165 -34.95 6.86 7.96
CA LYS A 165 -35.30 8.19 8.48
C LYS A 165 -35.87 9.09 7.39
N ALA A 166 -35.25 9.12 6.22
CA ALA A 166 -35.73 9.89 5.07
C ALA A 166 -37.10 9.41 4.59
N ARG A 167 -37.34 8.09 4.58
CA ARG A 167 -38.65 7.51 4.25
C ARG A 167 -39.71 7.93 5.26
N ILE A 168 -39.44 7.79 6.56
CA ILE A 168 -40.36 8.19 7.63
C ILE A 168 -40.66 9.69 7.55
N GLU A 169 -39.64 10.53 7.32
CA GLU A 169 -39.82 11.97 7.16
C GLU A 169 -40.68 12.30 5.92
N SER A 170 -40.49 11.59 4.81
CA SER A 170 -41.33 11.76 3.61
C SER A 170 -42.78 11.36 3.85
N GLU A 171 -43.03 10.24 4.54
CA GLU A 171 -44.37 9.78 4.90
C GLU A 171 -45.06 10.76 5.88
N GLN A 172 -44.31 11.34 6.82
CA GLN A 172 -44.81 12.38 7.72
C GLN A 172 -45.15 13.68 6.98
N ARG A 173 -44.31 14.13 6.04
CA ARG A 173 -44.58 15.31 5.20
C ARG A 173 -45.82 15.12 4.34
N ASP A 174 -46.01 13.94 3.78
CA ASP A 174 -47.18 13.66 2.96
C ASP A 174 -48.44 13.58 3.81
N ARG A 175 -48.40 12.95 4.99
CA ARG A 175 -49.52 12.99 5.96
C ARG A 175 -49.88 14.43 6.38
N ALA A 176 -48.88 15.27 6.66
CA ALA A 176 -49.10 16.67 7.02
C ALA A 176 -49.76 17.47 5.88
N ARG A 177 -49.45 17.16 4.61
CA ARG A 177 -50.13 17.75 3.44
C ARG A 177 -51.60 17.32 3.33
N PHE A 178 -51.95 16.10 3.74
CA PHE A 178 -53.34 15.63 3.71
C PHE A 178 -54.17 16.08 4.93
N THR A 179 -53.55 16.40 6.06
CA THR A 179 -54.25 16.90 7.27
C THR A 179 -54.36 18.43 7.35
N GLY A 180 -53.73 19.16 6.42
CA GLY A 180 -53.98 20.58 6.23
C GLY A 180 -55.39 20.81 5.71
N LYS A 181 -56.36 20.93 6.63
CA LYS A 181 -57.70 21.45 6.36
C LYS A 181 -57.58 22.84 5.70
N PRO A 182 -58.49 23.19 4.77
CA PRO A 182 -58.60 24.54 4.20
C PRO A 182 -58.83 25.60 5.27
#